data_AF-U6LX22-F1
#
_entry.id   AF-U6LX22-F1
#
_cell.length_a   1.000
_cell.length_b   1.000
_cell.length_c   1.000
_cell.angle_alpha   90.00
_cell.angle_beta   90.00
_cell.angle_gamma   90.00
#
_symmetry.space_group_name_H-M   'P 1'
#
loop_
_entity.id
_entity.type
_entity.pdbx_description
1 polymer ?
#
loop_
_entity_poly.entity_id
_entity_poly.type
_entity_poly.pdbx_seq_one_letter_code
_entity_poly.pdbx_strand_id
1 'polypeptide(L)'
;MFLSPVLRGWRQRGWRWDILQRGRRRMVHIEYPPRKRSPVKKLHDSYDKLLFVCQGYIDRLSIEKLPPALQQQLKELRASPVPLYDGRLPWSEDLQKAIRRTAVPCLAFATGHSHHLLEAFTMEEVLAFERLIPEIRQGFAELKKRLPEEEEASARTRHRALDLTE
;
A
#
# COMPACT_ATOMS: atom_id res chain seq x y z
N MET A 1 30.20 25.38 -19.92
CA MET A 1 30.98 24.69 -18.88
C MET A 1 30.15 24.64 -17.61
N PHE A 2 29.97 23.42 -17.10
CA PHE A 2 29.55 22.96 -15.78
C PHE A 2 28.91 23.95 -14.79
N LEU A 3 27.59 23.83 -14.64
CA LEU A 3 26.92 24.14 -13.37
C LEU A 3 27.31 23.07 -12.33
N SER A 4 27.67 23.55 -11.14
CA SER A 4 28.30 22.82 -10.04
C SER A 4 27.39 21.73 -9.41
N PRO A 5 27.96 20.73 -8.71
CA PRO A 5 27.24 19.53 -8.25
C PRO A 5 26.31 19.73 -7.04
N VAL A 6 26.18 20.96 -6.52
CA VAL A 6 25.69 21.20 -5.14
C VAL A 6 24.15 21.20 -5.03
N LEU A 7 23.41 21.18 -6.14
CA LEU A 7 21.94 21.16 -6.12
C LEU A 7 21.31 19.77 -6.31
N ARG A 8 22.09 18.67 -6.27
CA ARG A 8 21.57 17.30 -6.44
C ARG A 8 21.39 16.48 -5.16
N GLY A 9 21.82 16.98 -3.99
CA GLY A 9 21.85 16.18 -2.75
C GLY A 9 20.54 16.04 -1.97
N TRP A 10 19.54 16.90 -2.22
CA TRP A 10 18.31 16.97 -1.41
C TRP A 10 17.04 16.49 -2.14
N ARG A 11 17.08 16.37 -3.47
CA ARG A 11 15.95 15.79 -4.25
C ARG A 11 15.97 14.26 -4.35
N GLN A 12 17.04 13.60 -3.90
CA GLN A 12 17.17 12.13 -3.90
C GLN A 12 16.98 11.50 -2.52
N ARG A 13 16.89 12.31 -1.45
CA ARG A 13 16.67 11.83 -0.09
C ARG A 13 15.25 12.11 0.34
N GLY A 14 14.41 11.13 0.08
CA GLY A 14 13.00 11.17 0.34
C GLY A 14 12.39 10.27 -0.68
N TRP A 15 12.24 9.00 -0.31
CA TRP A 15 11.30 8.13 -0.98
C TRP A 15 9.99 8.92 -1.05
N ARG A 16 9.66 9.51 -2.21
CA ARG A 16 8.32 10.05 -2.46
C ARG A 16 7.41 8.84 -2.65
N TRP A 17 7.29 8.06 -1.57
CA TRP A 17 6.50 6.85 -1.48
C TRP A 17 5.06 7.19 -1.87
N ASP A 18 4.60 8.39 -1.55
CA ASP A 18 3.26 8.90 -1.84
C ASP A 18 3.00 9.06 -3.36
N ILE A 19 4.04 9.31 -4.16
CA ILE A 19 3.95 9.44 -5.62
C ILE A 19 4.14 8.09 -6.32
N LEU A 20 4.92 7.19 -5.73
CA LEU A 20 5.04 5.80 -6.17
C LEU A 20 3.87 4.93 -5.67
N GLN A 21 3.10 5.41 -4.68
CA GLN A 21 1.77 4.93 -4.30
C GLN A 21 0.74 5.29 -5.37
N ARG A 22 1.04 5.06 -6.66
CA ARG A 22 0.00 4.91 -7.70
C ARG A 22 -1.06 4.01 -7.08
N GLY A 23 -2.25 4.59 -6.85
CA GLY A 23 -3.27 4.12 -5.91
C GLY A 23 -3.21 2.63 -5.68
N ARG A 24 -2.85 2.23 -4.44
CA ARG A 24 -2.68 0.84 -4.04
C ARG A 24 -3.74 0.02 -4.76
N ARG A 25 -3.32 -0.76 -5.75
CA ARG A 25 -4.17 -1.80 -6.33
C ARG A 25 -4.26 -2.88 -5.27
N ARG A 26 -5.00 -2.57 -4.20
CA ARG A 26 -5.44 -3.57 -3.25
C ARG A 26 -6.21 -4.57 -4.09
N MET A 27 -5.72 -5.80 -4.14
CA MET A 27 -6.39 -6.82 -4.94
C MET A 27 -7.81 -7.04 -4.40
N VAL A 28 -7.97 -6.93 -3.08
CA VAL A 28 -9.26 -7.04 -2.39
C VAL A 28 -9.69 -5.68 -1.82
N HIS A 29 -10.94 -5.34 -2.07
CA HIS A 29 -11.64 -4.22 -1.47
C HIS A 29 -12.63 -4.71 -0.41
N ILE A 30 -12.86 -3.89 0.61
CA ILE A 30 -13.83 -4.15 1.66
C ILE A 30 -14.68 -2.89 1.81
N GLU A 31 -16.00 -3.06 1.89
CA GLU A 31 -16.90 -2.02 2.36
C GLU A 31 -16.70 -1.89 3.89
N TYR A 32 -15.84 -0.96 4.28
CA TYR A 32 -15.45 -0.77 5.67
C TYR A 32 -16.29 0.33 6.33
N PRO A 33 -16.82 0.14 7.56
CA PRO A 33 -16.69 -1.07 8.39
C PRO A 33 -17.60 -2.21 7.90
N PRO A 34 -17.09 -3.47 7.85
CA PRO A 34 -17.88 -4.57 7.34
C PRO A 34 -18.94 -5.00 8.36
N ARG A 35 -20.19 -5.09 7.88
CA ARG A 35 -21.33 -5.53 8.71
C ARG A 35 -21.28 -7.01 9.06
N LYS A 36 -20.84 -7.85 8.11
CA LYS A 36 -20.73 -9.31 8.27
C LYS A 36 -19.26 -9.70 8.34
N ARG A 37 -18.83 -10.14 9.53
CA ARG A 37 -17.43 -10.55 9.79
C ARG A 37 -17.36 -11.55 10.93
N SER A 38 -16.21 -12.21 11.04
CA SER A 38 -15.83 -12.99 12.21
C SER A 38 -15.68 -12.11 13.45
N PRO A 39 -15.58 -12.72 14.66
CA PRO A 39 -15.11 -12.01 15.85
C PRO A 39 -13.78 -11.30 15.59
N VAL A 40 -13.60 -10.13 16.21
CA VAL A 40 -12.34 -9.39 16.16
C VAL A 40 -11.35 -10.04 17.10
N LYS A 41 -10.13 -10.23 16.64
CA LYS A 41 -8.98 -10.61 17.46
C LYS A 41 -8.00 -9.44 17.53
N LYS A 42 -7.43 -9.16 18.71
CA LYS A 42 -6.26 -8.29 18.82
C LYS A 42 -5.04 -9.08 18.36
N LEU A 43 -4.14 -8.42 17.62
CA LEU A 43 -2.87 -9.02 17.23
C LEU A 43 -1.92 -9.19 18.42
N HIS A 44 -1.98 -8.24 19.35
CA HIS A 44 -1.14 -8.18 20.54
C HIS A 44 -1.86 -7.35 21.60
N ASP A 45 -1.70 -7.67 22.87
CA ASP A 45 -2.46 -7.01 23.96
C ASP A 45 -2.08 -5.54 24.13
N SER A 46 -0.80 -5.21 23.90
CA SER A 46 -0.26 -3.85 24.05
C SER A 46 -0.59 -2.88 22.91
N TYR A 47 -1.15 -3.34 21.77
CA TYR A 47 -1.37 -2.49 20.60
C TYR A 47 -2.74 -2.71 19.98
N ASP A 48 -3.36 -1.65 19.46
CA ASP A 48 -4.72 -1.68 18.90
C ASP A 48 -4.78 -2.18 17.44
N LYS A 49 -3.94 -3.15 17.07
CA LYS A 49 -4.03 -3.83 15.77
C LYS A 49 -5.05 -4.96 15.88
N LEU A 50 -6.06 -4.90 15.02
CA LEU A 50 -7.19 -5.82 14.98
C LEU A 50 -7.15 -6.67 13.73
N LEU A 51 -7.54 -7.94 13.88
CA LEU A 51 -7.66 -8.92 12.80
C LEU A 51 -9.06 -9.53 12.83
N PHE A 52 -9.67 -9.67 11.66
CA PHE A 52 -10.92 -10.40 11.48
C PHE A 52 -11.06 -10.84 10.03
N VAL A 53 -11.88 -11.87 9.80
CA VAL A 53 -12.24 -12.33 8.46
C VAL A 53 -13.58 -11.72 8.07
N CYS A 54 -13.69 -11.20 6.86
CA CYS A 54 -14.95 -10.67 6.34
C CYS A 54 -15.10 -10.96 4.83
N GLN A 55 -16.27 -10.63 4.29
CA GLN A 55 -16.49 -10.65 2.85
C GLN A 55 -15.98 -9.35 2.24
N GLY A 56 -14.97 -9.46 1.37
CA GLY A 56 -14.53 -8.41 0.47
C GLY A 56 -14.94 -8.68 -0.97
N TYR A 57 -14.38 -7.93 -1.91
CA TYR A 57 -14.60 -8.12 -3.33
C TYR A 57 -13.39 -7.71 -4.18
N ILE A 58 -13.29 -8.32 -5.36
CA ILE A 58 -12.29 -8.00 -6.38
C ILE A 58 -13.03 -7.47 -7.61
N ASP A 59 -12.67 -6.28 -8.05
CA ASP A 59 -13.20 -5.67 -9.28
C ASP A 59 -12.24 -5.95 -10.44
N ARG A 60 -12.70 -6.69 -11.45
CA ARG A 60 -11.94 -6.97 -12.68
C ARG A 60 -12.59 -6.31 -13.88
N LEU A 61 -11.82 -5.52 -14.62
CA LEU A 61 -12.28 -4.87 -15.84
C LEU A 61 -12.25 -5.85 -17.03
N SER A 62 -13.41 -6.11 -17.62
CA SER A 62 -13.54 -6.91 -18.85
C SER A 62 -13.42 -5.98 -20.06
N ILE A 63 -12.24 -5.95 -20.69
CA ILE A 63 -11.94 -5.01 -21.78
C ILE A 63 -12.90 -5.18 -22.97
N GLU A 64 -13.28 -6.42 -23.27
CA GLU A 64 -14.20 -6.78 -24.36
C GLU A 64 -15.60 -6.15 -24.22
N LYS A 65 -16.02 -5.84 -22.99
CA LYS A 65 -17.32 -5.23 -22.70
C LYS A 65 -17.29 -3.70 -22.80
N LEU A 66 -16.12 -3.09 -22.97
CA LEU A 66 -16.02 -1.65 -23.14
C LEU A 66 -16.37 -1.24 -24.58
N PRO A 67 -16.98 -0.07 -24.79
CA PRO A 67 -17.10 0.55 -26.10
C PRO A 67 -15.73 0.71 -26.79
N PRO A 68 -15.65 0.64 -28.14
CA PRO A 68 -14.39 0.74 -28.87
C PRO A 68 -13.56 1.99 -28.54
N ALA A 69 -14.22 3.13 -28.32
CA ALA A 69 -13.55 4.38 -27.92
C ALA A 69 -12.81 4.25 -26.57
N LEU A 70 -13.46 3.64 -25.56
CA LEU A 70 -12.86 3.43 -24.25
C LEU A 70 -11.77 2.33 -24.29
N GLN A 71 -11.91 1.33 -25.17
CA GLN A 71 -10.85 0.34 -25.38
C GLN A 71 -9.58 0.99 -25.95
N GLN A 72 -9.73 1.86 -26.95
CA GLN A 72 -8.63 2.59 -27.56
C GLN A 72 -7.97 3.54 -26.56
N GLN A 73 -8.77 4.30 -25.79
CA GLN A 73 -8.25 5.16 -24.72
C GLN A 73 -7.50 4.35 -23.66
N LEU A 74 -8.01 3.18 -23.24
CA LEU A 74 -7.31 2.30 -22.30
C LEU A 74 -5.97 1.81 -22.85
N LYS A 75 -5.91 1.52 -24.15
CA LYS A 75 -4.67 1.10 -24.84
C LYS A 75 -3.64 2.23 -24.82
N GLU A 76 -4.04 3.45 -25.12
CA GLU A 76 -3.18 4.64 -25.06
C GLU A 76 -2.68 4.92 -23.64
N LEU A 77 -3.57 4.85 -22.65
CA LEU A 77 -3.21 5.01 -21.24
C LEU A 77 -2.18 3.97 -20.78
N ARG A 78 -2.31 2.72 -21.22
CA ARG A 78 -1.36 1.64 -20.91
C ARG A 78 -0.04 1.75 -21.66
N ALA A 79 -0.06 2.27 -22.88
CA ALA A 79 1.12 2.47 -23.71
C ALA A 79 1.92 3.72 -23.32
N SER A 80 1.34 4.63 -22.54
CA SER A 80 2.02 5.86 -22.11
C SER A 80 3.30 5.53 -21.34
N PRO A 81 4.47 6.07 -21.76
CA PRO A 81 5.74 5.84 -21.09
C PRO A 81 5.82 6.53 -19.71
N VAL A 82 4.92 7.48 -19.44
CA VAL A 82 4.86 8.25 -18.21
C VAL A 82 3.57 7.91 -17.45
N PRO A 83 3.62 7.81 -16.11
CA PRO A 83 2.42 7.88 -15.28
C PRO A 83 1.51 9.04 -15.68
N LEU A 84 0.41 8.76 -16.34
CA LEU A 84 -0.67 9.73 -16.46
C LEU A 84 -1.41 9.71 -15.13
N TYR A 85 -1.18 10.72 -14.29
CA TYR A 85 -1.78 10.86 -12.97
C TYR A 85 -3.32 10.87 -13.04
N ASP A 86 -3.85 11.55 -14.06
CA ASP A 86 -5.30 11.60 -14.38
C ASP A 86 -5.73 10.55 -15.41
N GLY A 87 -4.82 9.64 -15.78
CA GLY A 87 -5.02 8.62 -16.81
C GLY A 87 -5.89 7.46 -16.36
N ARG A 88 -7.16 7.75 -16.05
CA ARG A 88 -8.19 6.74 -15.78
C ARG A 88 -9.27 6.83 -16.85
N LEU A 89 -9.89 5.70 -17.14
CA LEU A 89 -11.14 5.73 -17.88
C LEU A 89 -12.17 6.53 -17.06
N PRO A 90 -13.01 7.36 -17.71
CA PRO A 90 -14.07 8.06 -17.01
C PRO A 90 -15.01 7.08 -16.33
N TRP A 91 -15.49 7.42 -15.14
CA TRP A 91 -16.44 6.59 -14.39
C TRP A 91 -17.85 6.66 -15.01
N SER A 92 -18.02 6.00 -16.16
CA SER A 92 -19.28 5.94 -16.93
C SER A 92 -20.08 4.66 -16.64
N GLU A 93 -21.34 4.63 -17.06
CA GLU A 93 -22.15 3.40 -17.00
C GLU A 93 -21.51 2.24 -17.77
N ASP A 94 -20.90 2.51 -18.92
CA ASP A 94 -20.23 1.50 -19.73
C ASP A 94 -19.02 0.90 -19.00
N LEU A 95 -18.24 1.75 -18.31
CA LEU A 95 -17.15 1.27 -17.46
C LEU A 95 -17.68 0.40 -16.32
N GLN A 96 -18.76 0.83 -15.66
CA GLN A 96 -19.38 0.07 -14.58
C GLN A 96 -19.90 -1.29 -15.07
N LYS A 97 -20.56 -1.36 -16.23
CA LYS A 97 -21.04 -2.61 -16.85
C LYS A 97 -19.90 -3.55 -17.26
N ALA A 98 -18.74 -2.99 -17.62
CA ALA A 98 -17.55 -3.76 -17.96
C ALA A 98 -16.81 -4.32 -16.72
N ILE A 99 -17.05 -3.77 -15.52
CA ILE A 99 -16.47 -4.25 -14.28
C ILE A 99 -17.23 -5.47 -13.78
N ARG A 100 -16.51 -6.58 -13.61
CA ARG A 100 -17.00 -7.77 -12.93
C ARG A 100 -16.51 -7.76 -11.49
N ARG A 101 -17.44 -7.59 -10.56
CA ARG A 101 -17.21 -7.74 -9.13
C ARG A 101 -17.33 -9.20 -8.71
N THR A 102 -16.33 -9.72 -8.02
CA THR A 102 -16.34 -11.08 -7.45
C THR A 102 -16.18 -10.98 -5.94
N ALA A 103 -17.16 -11.46 -5.18
CA ALA A 103 -17.07 -11.49 -3.73
C ALA A 103 -16.03 -12.54 -3.29
N VAL A 104 -15.17 -12.18 -2.34
CA VAL A 104 -14.12 -13.07 -1.83
C VAL A 104 -13.98 -12.93 -0.30
N PRO A 105 -13.87 -14.03 0.46
CA PRO A 105 -13.47 -13.96 1.85
C PRO A 105 -12.04 -13.43 1.97
N CYS A 106 -11.79 -12.57 2.95
CA CYS A 106 -10.46 -11.98 3.17
C CYS A 106 -10.18 -11.75 4.66
N LEU A 107 -8.90 -11.79 5.02
CA LEU A 107 -8.39 -11.39 6.32
C LEU A 107 -8.10 -9.89 6.29
N ALA A 108 -8.75 -9.12 7.15
CA ALA A 108 -8.57 -7.69 7.28
C ALA A 108 -7.74 -7.35 8.52
N PHE A 109 -6.83 -6.39 8.36
CA PHE A 109 -6.09 -5.74 9.42
C PHE A 109 -6.63 -4.32 9.58
N ALA A 110 -7.00 -3.94 10.80
CA ALA A 110 -7.51 -2.60 11.10
C ALA A 110 -6.94 -2.07 12.41
N THR A 111 -7.11 -0.77 12.65
CA THR A 111 -6.88 -0.15 13.96
C THR A 111 -8.19 -0.04 14.73
N GLY A 112 -8.16 -0.37 16.02
CA GLY A 112 -9.36 -0.33 16.87
C GLY A 112 -9.87 1.08 17.14
N HIS A 113 -8.98 2.01 17.47
CA HIS A 113 -9.38 3.35 17.93
C HIS A 113 -9.81 4.30 16.80
N SER A 114 -9.23 4.15 15.61
CA SER A 114 -9.46 5.08 14.49
C SER A 114 -10.28 4.49 13.34
N HIS A 115 -10.82 3.27 13.52
CA HIS A 115 -11.57 2.55 12.50
C HIS A 115 -10.87 2.56 11.13
N HIS A 116 -9.55 2.49 11.11
CA HIS A 116 -8.78 2.62 9.89
C HIS A 116 -8.39 1.23 9.38
N LEU A 117 -8.83 0.90 8.16
CA LEU A 117 -8.42 -0.33 7.48
C LEU A 117 -6.95 -0.20 7.05
N LEU A 118 -6.08 -0.99 7.65
CA LEU A 118 -4.67 -1.04 7.34
C LEU A 118 -4.45 -1.78 6.02
N GLU A 119 -4.91 -3.03 5.93
CA GLU A 119 -4.80 -3.86 4.73
C GLU A 119 -5.76 -5.06 4.74
N ALA A 120 -5.95 -5.71 3.59
CA ALA A 120 -6.74 -6.92 3.45
C ALA A 120 -6.02 -7.95 2.56
N PHE A 121 -6.17 -9.24 2.90
CA PHE A 121 -5.51 -10.34 2.22
C PHE A 121 -6.52 -11.44 1.86
N THR A 122 -6.45 -11.94 0.63
CA THR A 122 -7.07 -13.21 0.25
C THR A 122 -6.44 -14.38 1.01
N MET A 123 -7.11 -15.54 0.99
CA MET A 123 -6.53 -16.75 1.59
C MET A 123 -5.20 -17.15 0.92
N GLU A 124 -5.08 -16.97 -0.40
CA GLU A 124 -3.84 -17.26 -1.13
C GLU A 124 -2.67 -16.38 -0.65
N GLU A 125 -2.92 -15.09 -0.44
CA GLU A 125 -1.93 -14.16 0.11
C GLU A 125 -1.56 -14.50 1.56
N VAL A 126 -2.51 -14.96 2.38
CA VAL A 126 -2.22 -15.43 3.75
C VAL A 126 -1.28 -16.63 3.72
N LEU A 127 -1.51 -17.61 2.84
CA LEU A 127 -0.62 -18.77 2.69
C LEU A 127 0.75 -18.37 2.15
N ALA A 128 0.81 -17.41 1.22
CA ALA A 128 2.07 -16.87 0.73
C ALA A 128 2.85 -16.16 1.86
N PHE A 129 2.16 -15.35 2.67
CA PHE A 129 2.75 -14.69 3.84
C PHE A 129 3.28 -15.69 4.86
N GLU A 130 2.53 -16.76 5.15
CA GLU A 130 2.95 -17.82 6.06
C GLU A 130 4.28 -18.46 5.65
N ARG A 131 4.46 -18.72 4.34
CA ARG A 131 5.71 -19.28 3.80
C ARG A 131 6.92 -18.36 3.96
N LEU A 132 6.70 -17.05 4.04
CA LEU A 132 7.78 -16.06 4.24
C LEU A 132 8.16 -15.86 5.70
N ILE A 133 7.42 -16.43 6.67
CA ILE A 133 7.68 -16.26 8.10
C ILE A 133 9.14 -16.61 8.50
N PRO A 134 9.77 -17.69 7.99
CA PRO A 134 11.16 -18.00 8.33
C PRO A 134 12.14 -16.90 7.90
N GLU A 135 12.02 -16.41 6.67
CA GLU A 135 12.86 -15.33 6.15
C GLU A 135 12.63 -14.01 6.92
N ILE A 136 11.36 -13.70 7.22
CA ILE A 136 11.02 -12.54 8.05
C ILE A 136 11.72 -12.66 9.41
N ARG A 137 11.64 -13.81 10.07
CA ARG A 137 12.30 -14.04 11.37
C ARG A 137 13.81 -13.87 11.29
N GLN A 138 14.44 -14.36 10.22
CA GLN A 138 15.87 -14.14 10.00
C GLN A 138 16.19 -12.65 9.85
N GLY A 139 15.42 -11.91 9.06
CA GLY A 139 15.57 -10.46 8.91
C GLY A 139 15.47 -9.72 10.25
N PHE A 140 14.52 -10.09 11.12
CA PHE A 140 14.44 -9.55 12.48
C PHE A 140 15.69 -9.85 13.31
N ALA A 141 16.23 -11.07 13.24
CA ALA A 141 17.43 -11.45 13.96
C ALA A 141 18.68 -10.68 13.47
N GLU A 142 18.81 -10.49 12.16
CA GLU A 142 19.91 -9.75 11.56
C GLU A 142 19.87 -8.26 11.93
N LEU A 143 18.70 -7.62 11.85
CA LEU A 143 18.55 -6.22 12.27
C LEU A 143 18.80 -6.04 13.76
N LYS A 144 18.36 -6.99 14.59
CA LYS A 144 18.63 -6.95 16.04
C LYS A 144 20.13 -6.97 16.35
N LYS A 145 20.95 -7.65 15.55
CA LYS A 145 22.42 -7.65 15.72
C LYS A 145 23.05 -6.29 15.40
N ARG A 146 22.44 -5.50 14.51
CA ARG A 146 22.93 -4.18 14.09
C ARG A 146 22.50 -3.04 15.02
N LEU A 147 21.64 -3.31 16.00
CA LEU A 147 21.13 -2.30 16.94
C LEU A 147 22.23 -1.43 17.57
N PRO A 148 23.37 -1.97 18.07
CA PRO A 148 24.39 -1.13 18.70
C PRO A 148 24.99 -0.09 17.73
N GLU A 149 25.27 -0.50 16.49
CA GLU A 149 25.81 0.38 15.45
C GLU A 149 24.78 1.46 15.03
N GLU A 150 23.50 1.08 14.93
CA GLU A 150 22.42 2.00 14.61
C GLU A 150 22.15 3.00 15.74
N GLU A 151 22.26 2.59 17.01
CA GLU A 151 22.12 3.48 18.16
C GLU A 151 23.25 4.51 18.21
N GLU A 152 24.50 4.09 17.95
CA GLU A 152 25.64 5.00 17.83
C GLU A 152 25.48 5.98 16.66
N ALA A 153 25.03 5.49 15.50
CA ALA A 153 24.79 6.33 14.32
C ALA A 153 23.64 7.33 14.55
N SER A 154 22.56 6.88 15.20
CA SER A 154 21.42 7.71 15.59
C SER A 154 21.84 8.79 16.59
N ALA A 155 22.66 8.47 17.59
CA ALA A 155 23.18 9.47 18.53
C ALA A 155 23.96 10.60 17.83
N ARG A 156 24.66 10.30 16.74
CA ARG A 156 25.38 11.29 15.92
C ARG A 156 24.48 12.11 15.00
N THR A 157 23.34 11.57 14.60
CA THR A 157 22.41 12.17 13.62
C THR A 157 21.12 12.71 14.23
N ARG A 158 20.94 12.57 15.55
CA ARG A 158 19.81 13.18 16.27
C ARG A 158 19.75 14.66 15.94
N HIS A 159 18.60 15.08 15.40
CA HIS A 159 18.25 16.48 15.27
C HIS A 159 18.34 17.11 16.67
N ARG A 160 19.43 17.82 16.94
CA ARG A 160 19.52 18.70 18.10
C ARG A 160 18.73 19.96 17.80
N ALA A 161 18.03 20.48 18.80
CA ALA A 161 17.56 21.86 18.73
C ALA A 161 18.81 22.72 18.47
N LEU A 162 18.78 23.52 17.40
CA LEU A 162 19.72 24.62 17.28
C LEU A 162 19.29 25.61 18.35
N ASP A 163 20.12 25.80 19.38
CA ASP A 163 19.95 26.90 20.32
C ASP A 163 20.25 28.19 19.55
N LEU A 164 19.26 28.65 18.78
CA LEU A 164 19.22 29.97 18.18
C LEU A 164 18.83 30.94 19.29
N THR A 165 19.77 31.21 20.20
CA THR A 165 19.69 32.41 21.04
C THR A 165 20.01 33.63 20.18
N GLU A 166 19.16 34.64 20.28
CA GLU A 166 19.13 35.89 19.50
C GLU A 166 20.47 36.65 19.43
#